data_AF-A0A7S1F839-F1
#
_entry.id   AF-A0A7S1F839-F1
#
_cell.length_a   1.000
_cell.length_b   1.000
_cell.length_c   1.000
_cell.angle_alpha   90.00
_cell.angle_beta   90.00
_cell.angle_gamma   90.00
#
_symmetry.space_group_name_H-M   'P 1'
#
loop_
_entity.id
_entity.type
_entity.pdbx_description
1 polymer ?
#
loop_
_entity_poly.entity_id
_entity_poly.type
_entity_poly.pdbx_seq_one_letter_code
_entity_poly.pdbx_strand_id
1 'polypeptide(L)'
;HDMAELCLGLEPSIIHARVEKEAKLRAIIAEARERVAAGKNVDSHTRFAHKVMYPTISQEDLRVRRETYGAVKWTDEALKAAEAVAPLVEVGAGRGQWQKALADLGADVVAFDDMSSPVNCQRIVGDVRQGGPEVLMTHSDRSLLLVYPNPGPMARQCLEHYAGGVDDAQ
;
A
#
# COMPACT_ATOMS: atom_id res chain seq x y z
N HIS A 1 20.93 -8.87 -6.42
CA HIS A 1 21.00 -7.76 -5.44
C HIS A 1 19.84 -7.90 -4.48
N ASP A 2 20.13 -7.82 -3.19
CA ASP A 2 19.15 -8.03 -2.13
C ASP A 2 18.22 -6.80 -2.05
N MET A 3 16.91 -7.01 -2.08
CA MET A 3 15.91 -5.94 -2.05
C MET A 3 16.00 -5.09 -0.77
N ALA A 4 16.71 -5.57 0.24
CA ALA A 4 17.00 -4.85 1.48
C ALA A 4 17.88 -3.59 1.28
N GLU A 5 18.70 -3.53 0.23
CA GLU A 5 19.60 -2.39 -0.02
C GLU A 5 18.91 -1.16 -0.64
N LEU A 6 17.67 -1.30 -1.11
CA LEU A 6 16.88 -0.18 -1.66
C LEU A 6 16.25 0.73 -0.58
N CYS A 7 16.54 0.48 0.70
CA CYS A 7 16.04 1.25 1.84
C CYS A 7 16.90 2.49 2.15
N LEU A 8 17.02 3.42 1.20
CA LEU A 8 17.73 4.68 1.44
C LEU A 8 17.01 5.49 2.54
N GLY A 9 17.75 5.88 3.60
CA GLY A 9 17.28 6.79 4.64
C GLY A 9 16.55 6.18 5.84
N LEU A 10 16.47 4.85 5.98
CA LEU A 10 15.90 4.22 7.18
C LEU A 10 16.94 4.04 8.29
N GLU A 11 16.52 4.28 9.53
CA GLU A 11 17.30 4.04 10.74
C GLU A 11 17.80 2.57 10.80
N PRO A 12 19.06 2.30 11.21
CA PRO A 12 19.61 0.95 11.28
C PRO A 12 18.78 -0.05 12.10
N SER A 13 18.10 0.43 13.14
CA SER A 13 17.18 -0.36 13.95
C SER A 13 15.96 -0.86 13.16
N ILE A 14 15.45 -0.06 12.22
CA ILE A 14 14.33 -0.40 11.34
C ILE A 14 14.77 -1.45 10.32
N ILE A 15 15.99 -1.29 9.76
CA ILE A 15 16.58 -2.25 8.82
C ILE A 15 16.73 -3.60 9.51
N HIS A 16 17.30 -3.65 10.71
CA HIS A 16 17.47 -4.89 11.47
C HIS A 16 16.12 -5.57 11.78
N ALA A 17 15.14 -4.81 12.24
CA ALA A 17 13.80 -5.33 12.51
C ALA A 17 13.10 -5.87 11.24
N ARG A 18 13.39 -5.30 10.05
CA ARG A 18 12.89 -5.81 8.77
C ARG A 18 13.55 -7.14 8.40
N VAL A 19 14.88 -7.24 8.52
CA VAL A 19 15.62 -8.48 8.24
C VAL A 19 15.12 -9.63 9.12
N GLU A 20 14.92 -9.37 10.42
CA GLU A 20 14.40 -10.39 11.34
C GLU A 20 12.98 -10.85 10.98
N LYS A 21 12.09 -9.90 10.62
CA LYS A 21 10.74 -10.20 10.16
C LYS A 21 10.74 -10.98 8.85
N GLU A 22 11.64 -10.67 7.93
CA GLU A 22 11.77 -11.37 6.65
C GLU A 22 12.25 -12.81 6.87
N ALA A 23 13.23 -13.04 7.75
CA ALA A 23 13.70 -14.36 8.11
C ALA A 23 12.57 -15.21 8.72
N LYS A 24 11.78 -14.63 9.64
CA LYS A 24 10.59 -15.27 10.22
C LYS A 24 9.55 -15.62 9.13
N LEU A 25 9.27 -14.69 8.22
CA LEU A 25 8.34 -14.90 7.12
C LEU A 25 8.79 -16.06 6.21
N ARG A 26 10.07 -16.09 5.84
CA ARG A 26 10.66 -17.18 5.02
C ARG A 26 10.50 -18.54 5.70
N ALA A 27 10.75 -18.63 7.00
CA ALA A 27 10.58 -19.87 7.76
C ALA A 27 9.12 -20.36 7.74
N ILE A 28 8.16 -19.46 7.96
CA ILE A 28 6.75 -19.85 7.97
C ILE A 28 6.25 -20.20 6.56
N ILE A 29 6.74 -19.55 5.50
CA ILE A 29 6.46 -19.92 4.10
C ILE A 29 7.00 -21.31 3.77
N ALA A 30 8.18 -21.68 4.28
CA ALA A 30 8.73 -23.02 4.09
C ALA A 30 7.81 -24.09 4.72
N GLU A 31 7.40 -23.87 5.97
CA GLU A 31 6.44 -24.74 6.68
C GLU A 31 5.10 -24.82 5.95
N ALA A 32 4.66 -23.72 5.34
CA ALA A 32 3.46 -23.67 4.50
C ALA A 32 3.51 -24.68 3.36
N ARG A 33 4.61 -24.62 2.59
CA ARG A 33 4.79 -25.43 1.39
C ARG A 33 4.77 -26.92 1.71
N GLU A 34 5.36 -27.31 2.84
CA GLU A 34 5.33 -28.69 3.33
C GLU A 34 3.91 -29.15 3.69
N ARG A 35 3.10 -28.28 4.31
CA ARG A 35 1.70 -28.59 4.68
C ARG A 35 0.77 -28.66 3.47
N VAL A 36 0.99 -27.83 2.45
CA VAL A 36 0.25 -27.88 1.17
C VAL A 36 0.60 -29.17 0.41
N ALA A 37 1.89 -29.53 0.35
CA ALA A 37 2.33 -30.79 -0.25
C ALA A 37 1.72 -32.04 0.42
N ALA A 38 1.33 -31.92 1.70
CA ALA A 38 0.63 -32.97 2.45
C ALA A 38 -0.90 -33.03 2.25
N GLY A 39 -1.48 -32.27 1.31
CA GLY A 39 -2.85 -32.47 0.82
C GLY A 39 -4.00 -31.98 1.72
N LYS A 40 -3.80 -30.96 2.57
CA LYS A 40 -4.85 -30.47 3.50
C LYS A 40 -5.74 -29.37 2.88
N ASN A 41 -7.03 -29.37 3.22
CA ASN A 41 -8.17 -28.65 2.62
C ASN A 41 -8.02 -27.10 2.47
N VAL A 42 -8.73 -26.47 1.52
CA VAL A 42 -8.70 -25.04 1.12
C VAL A 42 -9.01 -24.09 2.29
N ASP A 43 -9.91 -24.45 3.19
CA ASP A 43 -10.24 -23.64 4.37
C ASP A 43 -9.08 -23.58 5.39
N SER A 44 -8.23 -24.62 5.40
CA SER A 44 -6.98 -24.61 6.17
C SER A 44 -5.96 -23.63 5.60
N HIS A 45 -5.97 -23.39 4.29
CA HIS A 45 -4.99 -22.55 3.61
C HIS A 45 -5.18 -21.07 3.93
N THR A 46 -6.42 -20.56 3.99
CA THR A 46 -6.69 -19.15 4.31
C THR A 46 -6.33 -18.83 5.76
N ARG A 47 -6.72 -19.70 6.71
CA ARG A 47 -6.35 -19.55 8.13
C ARG A 47 -4.84 -19.72 8.34
N PHE A 48 -4.22 -20.60 7.58
CA PHE A 48 -2.78 -20.81 7.62
C PHE A 48 -2.02 -19.62 7.03
N ALA A 49 -2.38 -19.14 5.84
CA ALA A 49 -1.79 -17.96 5.21
C ALA A 49 -1.94 -16.70 6.08
N HIS A 50 -3.07 -16.55 6.77
CA HIS A 50 -3.24 -15.52 7.79
C HIS A 50 -2.22 -15.68 8.93
N LYS A 51 -2.06 -16.86 9.53
CA LYS A 51 -1.03 -17.09 10.56
C LYS A 51 0.40 -16.82 10.07
N VAL A 52 0.69 -17.07 8.79
CA VAL A 52 2.00 -16.80 8.17
C VAL A 52 2.26 -15.30 8.05
N MET A 53 1.32 -14.60 7.43
CA MET A 53 1.46 -13.19 7.10
C MET A 53 1.27 -12.30 8.34
N TYR A 54 0.51 -12.79 9.31
CA TYR A 54 -0.05 -12.05 10.42
C TYR A 54 -0.02 -12.87 11.73
N PRO A 55 1.18 -13.25 12.23
CA PRO A 55 1.30 -14.19 13.34
C PRO A 55 0.72 -13.69 14.67
N THR A 56 0.59 -12.36 14.84
CA THR A 56 0.20 -11.73 16.12
C THR A 56 -1.14 -11.00 16.07
N ILE A 57 -1.80 -10.90 14.91
CA ILE A 57 -3.06 -10.17 14.76
C ILE A 57 -4.15 -11.16 14.37
N SER A 58 -5.30 -11.12 15.04
CA SER A 58 -6.42 -12.01 14.70
C SER A 58 -6.97 -11.71 13.30
N GLN A 59 -7.78 -12.62 12.74
CA GLN A 59 -8.45 -12.34 11.46
C GLN A 59 -9.41 -11.15 11.57
N GLU A 60 -10.08 -11.02 12.72
CA GLU A 60 -11.03 -9.95 12.97
C GLU A 60 -10.32 -8.60 13.11
N ASP A 61 -9.24 -8.54 13.89
CA ASP A 61 -8.44 -7.32 14.01
C ASP A 61 -7.82 -6.91 12.66
N LEU A 62 -7.43 -7.89 11.84
CA LEU A 62 -6.94 -7.61 10.49
C LEU A 62 -8.05 -7.08 9.58
N ARG A 63 -9.27 -7.62 9.68
CA ARG A 63 -10.45 -7.14 8.96
C ARG A 63 -10.74 -5.69 9.33
N VAL A 64 -10.83 -5.40 10.63
CA VAL A 64 -11.03 -4.04 11.16
C VAL A 64 -9.92 -3.12 10.67
N ARG A 65 -8.65 -3.55 10.76
CA ARG A 65 -7.51 -2.76 10.26
C ARG A 65 -7.62 -2.45 8.77
N ARG A 66 -8.02 -3.43 7.94
CA ARG A 66 -8.20 -3.23 6.49
C ARG A 66 -9.39 -2.33 6.18
N GLU A 67 -10.46 -2.41 6.96
CA GLU A 67 -11.62 -1.54 6.83
C GLU A 67 -11.26 -0.09 7.21
N THR A 68 -10.45 0.11 8.25
CA THR A 68 -10.02 1.43 8.69
C THR A 68 -8.95 2.03 7.78
N TYR A 69 -7.93 1.26 7.42
CA TYR A 69 -6.69 1.78 6.84
C TYR A 69 -6.39 1.29 5.42
N GLY A 70 -7.15 0.34 4.89
CA GLY A 70 -6.81 -0.31 3.63
C GLY A 70 -5.57 -1.21 3.76
N ALA A 71 -4.68 -1.18 2.77
CA ALA A 71 -3.48 -2.02 2.76
C ALA A 71 -2.43 -1.59 3.78
N VAL A 72 -2.32 -0.28 4.06
CA VAL A 72 -1.29 0.29 4.94
C VAL A 72 -1.89 1.30 5.90
N LYS A 73 -1.59 1.11 7.18
CA LYS A 73 -1.90 2.05 8.25
C LYS A 73 -1.00 3.28 8.16
N TRP A 74 -1.60 4.47 8.21
CA TRP A 74 -0.88 5.74 8.39
C TRP A 74 -0.50 6.00 9.84
N THR A 75 0.44 6.92 10.03
CA THR A 75 0.65 7.64 11.30
C THR A 75 0.22 9.09 11.12
N ASP A 76 0.08 9.82 12.23
CA ASP A 76 -0.28 11.24 12.17
C ASP A 76 0.80 12.06 11.47
N GLU A 77 2.08 11.69 11.63
CA GLU A 77 3.21 12.31 10.93
C GLU A 77 3.15 12.08 9.43
N ALA A 78 2.77 10.87 9.00
CA ALA A 78 2.63 10.56 7.58
C ALA A 78 1.48 11.35 6.93
N LEU A 79 0.35 11.49 7.63
CA LEU A 79 -0.76 12.30 7.14
C LEU A 79 -0.39 13.78 7.05
N LYS A 80 0.28 14.33 8.06
CA LYS A 80 0.78 15.72 8.05
C LYS A 80 1.81 15.96 6.96
N ALA A 81 2.73 15.01 6.73
CA ALA A 81 3.73 15.13 5.68
C ALA A 81 3.08 15.14 4.28
N ALA A 82 2.04 14.33 4.06
CA ALA A 82 1.28 14.33 2.82
C ALA A 82 0.43 15.60 2.66
N GLU A 83 -0.25 16.05 3.72
CA GLU A 83 -1.04 17.30 3.69
C GLU A 83 -0.18 18.54 3.40
N ALA A 84 1.04 18.59 3.94
CA ALA A 84 1.98 19.70 3.71
C ALA A 84 2.42 19.87 2.25
N VAL A 85 2.26 18.85 1.40
CA VAL A 85 2.59 18.90 -0.04
C VAL A 85 1.35 18.86 -0.93
N ALA A 86 0.16 19.04 -0.36
CA ALA A 86 -1.07 19.19 -1.13
C ALA A 86 -1.01 20.40 -2.07
N PRO A 87 -1.71 20.38 -3.23
CA PRO A 87 -2.72 19.41 -3.64
C PRO A 87 -2.14 18.05 -4.06
N LEU A 88 -2.86 16.97 -3.79
CA LEU A 88 -2.43 15.58 -3.98
C LEU A 88 -3.20 14.88 -5.11
N VAL A 89 -2.52 13.96 -5.79
CA VAL A 89 -3.11 12.92 -6.64
C VAL A 89 -2.66 11.53 -6.16
N GLU A 90 -3.61 10.71 -5.71
CA GLU A 90 -3.38 9.32 -5.27
C GLU A 90 -3.71 8.35 -6.41
N VAL A 91 -2.78 7.43 -6.74
CA VAL A 91 -3.01 6.35 -7.70
C VAL A 91 -2.84 4.99 -7.03
N GLY A 92 -3.82 4.11 -7.21
CA GLY A 92 -3.92 2.84 -6.47
C GLY A 92 -4.57 3.02 -5.10
N ALA A 93 -5.56 3.91 -5.01
CA ALA A 93 -6.21 4.30 -3.75
C ALA A 93 -7.07 3.19 -3.12
N GLY A 94 -7.32 2.09 -3.86
CA GLY A 94 -8.24 1.03 -3.46
C GLY A 94 -9.63 1.58 -3.17
N ARG A 95 -10.04 1.50 -1.90
CA ARG A 95 -11.36 2.00 -1.45
C ARG A 95 -11.31 3.45 -0.94
N GLY A 96 -10.14 4.09 -0.92
CA GLY A 96 -9.99 5.51 -0.56
C GLY A 96 -9.86 5.78 0.93
N GLN A 97 -9.30 4.86 1.72
CA GLN A 97 -9.08 5.09 3.16
C GLN A 97 -8.12 6.26 3.41
N TRP A 98 -7.01 6.32 2.66
CA TRP A 98 -6.06 7.43 2.74
C TRP A 98 -6.65 8.72 2.20
N GLN A 99 -7.27 8.70 1.01
CA GLN A 99 -8.04 9.82 0.48
C GLN A 99 -8.99 10.41 1.52
N LYS A 100 -9.82 9.58 2.17
CA LYS A 100 -10.77 10.06 3.19
C LYS A 100 -10.05 10.68 4.39
N ALA A 101 -9.02 10.02 4.91
CA ALA A 101 -8.29 10.51 6.09
C ALA A 101 -7.58 11.85 5.81
N LEU A 102 -7.02 12.02 4.61
CA LEU A 102 -6.41 13.27 4.16
C LEU A 102 -7.42 14.38 3.93
N ALA A 103 -8.56 14.06 3.29
CA ALA A 103 -9.64 15.01 3.09
C ALA A 103 -10.27 15.47 4.42
N ASP A 104 -10.43 14.57 5.40
CA ASP A 104 -10.89 14.91 6.76
C ASP A 104 -9.93 15.88 7.48
N LEU A 105 -8.63 15.88 7.10
CA LEU A 105 -7.62 16.83 7.58
C LEU A 105 -7.60 18.15 6.80
N GLY A 106 -8.38 18.27 5.73
CA GLY A 106 -8.45 19.46 4.87
C GLY A 106 -7.50 19.45 3.67
N ALA A 107 -6.79 18.35 3.42
CA ALA A 107 -5.94 18.25 2.23
C ALA A 107 -6.80 18.18 0.95
N ASP A 108 -6.41 18.93 -0.09
CA ASP A 108 -6.97 18.74 -1.44
C ASP A 108 -6.36 17.47 -2.04
N VAL A 109 -7.15 16.40 -2.16
CA VAL A 109 -6.72 15.11 -2.71
C VAL A 109 -7.75 14.57 -3.69
N VAL A 110 -7.27 14.22 -4.89
CA VAL A 110 -8.01 13.41 -5.87
C VAL A 110 -7.42 12.02 -5.91
N ALA A 111 -8.27 10.98 -5.91
CA ALA A 111 -7.81 9.60 -5.81
C ALA A 111 -8.38 8.72 -6.91
N PHE A 112 -7.53 7.82 -7.42
CA PHE A 112 -7.83 6.92 -8.52
C PHE A 112 -7.45 5.47 -8.20
N ASP A 113 -8.27 4.53 -8.66
CA ASP A 113 -7.98 3.09 -8.63
C ASP A 113 -8.51 2.40 -9.90
N ASP A 114 -7.81 1.34 -10.35
CA ASP A 114 -8.17 0.62 -11.57
C ASP A 114 -9.36 -0.32 -11.38
N MET A 115 -9.80 -0.53 -10.13
CA MET A 115 -10.91 -1.37 -9.75
C MET A 115 -10.76 -2.83 -10.24
N SER A 116 -9.53 -3.30 -10.44
CA SER A 116 -9.24 -4.66 -10.93
C SER A 116 -9.26 -5.73 -9.84
N SER A 117 -9.21 -5.32 -8.56
CA SER A 117 -9.11 -6.24 -7.43
C SER A 117 -10.40 -7.04 -7.23
N PRO A 118 -10.36 -8.38 -7.13
CA PRO A 118 -11.54 -9.24 -6.99
C PRO A 118 -12.28 -9.05 -5.65
N VAL A 119 -11.69 -8.32 -4.69
CA VAL A 119 -12.37 -7.89 -3.44
C VAL A 119 -13.22 -6.62 -3.62
N ASN A 120 -13.43 -6.16 -4.85
CA ASN A 120 -14.30 -5.03 -5.21
C ASN A 120 -15.80 -5.20 -4.94
N CYS A 121 -16.17 -6.23 -4.19
CA CYS A 121 -17.51 -6.36 -3.62
C CYS A 121 -17.72 -5.53 -2.33
N GLN A 122 -16.74 -4.72 -1.90
CA GLN A 122 -16.85 -3.87 -0.71
C GLN A 122 -17.09 -2.40 -1.06
N ARG A 123 -17.97 -1.74 -0.32
CA ARG A 123 -18.36 -0.32 -0.49
C ARG A 123 -17.13 0.59 -0.49
N ILE A 124 -17.02 1.48 -1.48
CA ILE A 124 -16.02 2.57 -1.49
C ILE A 124 -16.14 3.39 -0.19
N VAL A 125 -15.01 3.80 0.38
CA VAL A 125 -14.91 4.54 1.65
C VAL A 125 -14.74 6.04 1.41
N GLY A 126 -13.82 6.42 0.53
CA GLY A 126 -13.55 7.81 0.15
C GLY A 126 -14.24 8.23 -1.16
N ASP A 127 -13.81 9.36 -1.72
CA ASP A 127 -14.10 9.75 -3.11
C ASP A 127 -12.98 9.19 -4.01
N VAL A 128 -13.22 8.02 -4.60
CA VAL A 128 -12.27 7.36 -5.50
C VAL A 128 -12.89 7.21 -6.88
N ARG A 129 -12.17 7.69 -7.89
CA ARG A 129 -12.57 7.60 -9.30
C ARG A 129 -11.87 6.43 -9.96
N GLN A 130 -12.47 5.90 -11.02
CA GLN A 130 -11.80 4.87 -11.82
C GLN A 130 -10.65 5.49 -12.62
N GLY A 131 -9.46 4.90 -12.54
CA GLY A 131 -8.28 5.33 -13.31
C GLY A 131 -6.99 4.71 -12.79
N GLY A 132 -5.99 4.62 -13.66
CA GLY A 132 -4.65 4.14 -13.37
C GLY A 132 -3.58 5.23 -13.57
N PRO A 133 -2.31 4.84 -13.79
CA PRO A 133 -1.19 5.78 -13.98
C PRO A 133 -1.42 6.86 -15.05
N GLU A 134 -2.25 6.57 -16.07
CA GLU A 134 -2.56 7.49 -17.16
C GLU A 134 -3.21 8.81 -16.71
N VAL A 135 -3.85 8.84 -15.53
CA VAL A 135 -4.47 10.06 -14.99
C VAL A 135 -3.45 11.14 -14.64
N LEU A 136 -2.19 10.76 -14.42
CA LEU A 136 -1.12 11.69 -14.02
C LEU A 136 -0.72 12.65 -15.15
N MET A 137 -1.00 12.29 -16.41
CA MET A 137 -0.77 13.19 -17.54
C MET A 137 -1.65 14.45 -17.48
N THR A 138 -2.77 14.41 -16.75
CA THR A 138 -3.71 15.52 -16.60
C THR A 138 -3.79 16.08 -15.19
N HIS A 139 -2.96 15.59 -14.26
CA HIS A 139 -2.89 16.02 -12.86
C HIS A 139 -1.45 16.30 -12.42
N SER A 140 -0.61 16.80 -13.34
CA SER A 140 0.80 17.14 -13.08
C SER A 140 0.96 18.38 -12.20
N ASP A 141 -0.12 19.13 -11.96
CA ASP A 141 -0.23 20.26 -11.03
C ASP A 141 -0.31 19.85 -9.55
N ARG A 142 -0.33 18.54 -9.27
CA ARG A 142 -0.50 17.96 -7.93
C ARG A 142 0.69 17.10 -7.54
N SER A 143 0.97 16.98 -6.25
CA SER A 143 1.94 16.03 -5.72
C SER A 143 1.44 14.59 -5.83
N LEU A 144 2.27 13.69 -6.38
CA LEU A 144 1.95 12.26 -6.48
C LEU A 144 2.03 11.56 -5.11
N LEU A 145 0.94 10.91 -4.70
CA LEU A 145 0.88 10.03 -3.53
C LEU A 145 0.77 8.56 -3.98
N LEU A 146 1.71 7.73 -3.57
CA LEU A 146 1.67 6.28 -3.75
C LEU A 146 1.69 5.56 -2.40
N VAL A 147 0.62 4.83 -2.09
CA VAL A 147 0.49 4.09 -0.81
C VAL A 147 0.47 2.59 -1.09
N TYR A 148 1.58 1.91 -0.78
CA TYR A 148 1.72 0.47 -0.97
C TYR A 148 1.34 0.01 -2.39
N PRO A 149 1.97 0.56 -3.44
CA PRO A 149 1.67 0.17 -4.80
C PRO A 149 1.95 -1.32 -4.99
N ASN A 150 1.12 -2.00 -5.80
CA ASN A 150 1.34 -3.39 -6.16
C ASN A 150 2.75 -3.56 -6.76
N PRO A 151 3.42 -4.73 -6.57
CA PRO A 151 4.77 -5.00 -7.09
C PRO A 151 4.85 -5.13 -8.62
N GLY A 152 3.85 -4.64 -9.34
CA GLY A 152 3.77 -4.62 -10.80
C GLY A 152 4.27 -3.29 -11.39
N PRO A 153 3.98 -3.03 -12.68
CA PRO A 153 4.50 -1.86 -13.38
C PRO A 153 3.89 -0.53 -12.91
N MET A 154 2.81 -0.55 -12.14
CA MET A 154 2.02 0.62 -11.76
C MET A 154 2.88 1.74 -11.16
N ALA A 155 3.71 1.46 -10.15
CA ALA A 155 4.52 2.50 -9.51
C ALA A 155 5.50 3.17 -10.50
N ARG A 156 6.14 2.36 -11.36
CA ARG A 156 7.04 2.87 -12.40
C ARG A 156 6.27 3.70 -13.44
N GLN A 157 5.13 3.21 -13.91
CA GLN A 157 4.27 3.93 -14.84
C GLN A 157 3.78 5.24 -14.25
N CYS A 158 3.48 5.27 -12.94
CA CYS A 158 3.14 6.51 -12.27
C CYS A 158 4.28 7.51 -12.38
N LEU A 159 5.53 7.11 -12.11
CA LEU A 159 6.68 7.99 -12.26
C LEU A 159 6.95 8.41 -13.71
N GLU A 160 6.69 7.55 -14.69
CA GLU A 160 6.84 7.86 -16.13
C GLU A 160 5.81 8.87 -16.63
N HIS A 161 4.57 8.77 -16.15
CA HIS A 161 3.48 9.70 -16.50
C HIS A 161 3.48 10.96 -15.62
N TYR A 162 4.09 10.89 -14.44
CA TYR A 162 4.20 12.00 -13.52
C TYR A 162 5.32 12.95 -13.96
N ALA A 163 4.95 13.96 -14.73
CA ALA A 163 5.84 15.04 -15.15
C ALA A 163 5.98 16.17 -14.09
N GLY A 164 5.64 15.90 -12.81
CA GLY A 164 5.59 16.90 -11.75
C GLY A 164 6.87 17.71 -11.63
N GLY A 165 6.71 19.05 -11.59
CA GLY A 165 7.75 20.04 -11.84
C GLY A 165 9.02 19.89 -11.02
N VAL A 166 10.09 19.43 -11.68
CA VAL A 166 11.40 20.03 -11.44
C VAL A 166 11.30 21.47 -11.94
N ASP A 167 11.07 22.41 -11.02
CA ASP A 167 11.57 23.76 -11.24
C ASP A 167 13.07 23.60 -11.49
N ASP A 168 13.49 23.77 -12.74
CA ASP A 168 14.88 23.97 -13.11
C ASP A 168 15.37 25.20 -12.33
N ALA A 169 16.01 24.96 -11.19
CA ALA A 169 16.74 25.99 -10.48
C ALA A 169 17.88 26.49 -11.38
N GLN A 170 17.65 27.64 -12.01
CA GLN A 170 18.68 28.47 -12.67
C GLN A 170 19.70 28.98 -11.66
#